data_AF-A0A846TH74-F1
#
_entry.id   AF-A0A846TH74-F1
#
_cell.length_a   1.000
_cell.length_b   1.000
_cell.length_c   1.000
_cell.angle_alpha   90.00
_cell.angle_beta   90.00
_cell.angle_gamma   90.00
#
_symmetry.space_group_name_H-M   'P 1'
#
loop_
_entity.id
_entity.type
_entity.pdbx_description
1 polymer ?
#
loop_
_entity_poly.entity_id
_entity_poly.type
_entity_poly.pdbx_seq_one_letter_code
_entity_poly.pdbx_strand_id
1 'polypeptide(L)'
;MGQHLGPSGRTPGGATVSRRFVTDTVSVILAENPSPMTLEGTNTWILQAPGDSGAGGAVVVDPGPDLAEHVDRLVSVGGIELVLVTHRHRDHTGAIDSLHQRTGAPVRAALAEHCRDAEPLTGGEILHAGGLQVQVMHTPGHTSDSLSFVVTQISEDGTPLTHVFTGDTVLGRGTTMIDHPDGTLADYLATLGRLEALASGPAEVLGLPGHGEVLRDLAGSCAALQEHRVARLEEVRAAADQLGPDAELLTDRIYPDVPEGARRAAVRSIEAQLEYLDTALENRT
;
A
#
# COMPACT_ATOMS: atom_id res chain seq x y z
N MET A 1 31.09 -51.76 23.17
CA MET A 1 31.29 -51.03 21.90
C MET A 1 29.91 -51.00 21.24
N GLY A 2 29.09 -49.95 21.30
CA GLY A 2 29.36 -48.52 21.39
C GLY A 2 29.04 -47.88 20.03
N GLN A 3 28.03 -46.98 20.03
CA GLN A 3 27.61 -46.01 19.00
C GLN A 3 26.55 -46.55 18.00
N HIS A 4 25.26 -46.16 18.00
CA HIS A 4 24.54 -44.87 18.06
C HIS A 4 24.43 -44.17 16.69
N LEU A 5 23.17 -43.89 16.29
CA LEU A 5 22.59 -42.99 15.28
C LEU A 5 21.23 -43.64 14.91
N GLY A 6 20.02 -43.16 15.24
CA GLY A 6 19.44 -41.83 15.41
C GLY A 6 18.14 -41.84 14.58
N PRO A 7 16.95 -41.54 15.13
CA PRO A 7 15.69 -41.74 14.41
C PRO A 7 15.45 -40.61 13.39
N SER A 8 14.88 -41.02 12.26
CA SER A 8 14.09 -40.24 11.28
C SER A 8 13.84 -38.77 11.64
N GLY A 9 14.52 -37.87 10.93
CA GLY A 9 14.11 -36.47 10.84
C GLY A 9 12.90 -36.35 9.92
N ARG A 10 11.72 -36.12 10.50
CA ARG A 10 10.68 -35.31 9.84
C ARG A 10 11.15 -33.87 9.91
N THR A 11 11.28 -33.20 8.78
CA THR A 11 11.15 -31.73 8.70
C THR A 11 9.71 -31.42 8.30
N PRO A 12 8.95 -30.64 9.10
CA PRO A 12 7.62 -30.17 8.71
C PRO A 12 7.75 -29.10 7.62
N GLY A 13 6.85 -29.13 6.65
CA GLY A 13 6.85 -28.24 5.49
C GLY A 13 6.73 -26.77 5.87
N GLY A 14 7.67 -25.96 5.39
CA GLY A 14 7.44 -24.54 5.12
C GLY A 14 6.67 -24.45 3.82
N ALA A 15 5.42 -24.03 3.87
CA ALA A 15 4.68 -23.69 2.66
C ALA A 15 5.35 -22.44 2.07
N THR A 16 6.14 -22.61 1.01
CA THR A 16 6.64 -21.49 0.21
C THR A 16 5.41 -20.72 -0.27
N VAL A 17 5.14 -19.52 0.27
CA VAL A 17 4.03 -18.72 -0.21
C VAL A 17 4.37 -18.30 -1.64
N SER A 18 3.74 -18.98 -2.58
CA SER A 18 3.89 -18.85 -4.02
C SER A 18 3.16 -17.62 -4.54
N ARG A 19 3.63 -17.07 -5.66
CA ARG A 19 2.90 -16.06 -6.46
C ARG A 19 1.44 -16.47 -6.63
N ARG A 20 0.51 -15.63 -6.15
CA ARG A 20 -0.94 -15.86 -6.24
C ARG A 20 -1.54 -14.97 -7.32
N PHE A 21 -2.24 -15.55 -8.28
CA PHE A 21 -2.95 -14.80 -9.32
C PHE A 21 -4.28 -14.28 -8.78
N VAL A 22 -4.59 -13.03 -9.07
CA VAL A 22 -5.88 -12.38 -8.78
C VAL A 22 -6.72 -12.32 -10.04
N THR A 23 -6.07 -11.98 -11.16
CA THR A 23 -6.62 -12.01 -12.52
C THR A 23 -5.55 -12.55 -13.47
N ASP A 24 -5.86 -12.63 -14.76
CA ASP A 24 -4.89 -13.04 -15.77
C ASP A 24 -3.71 -12.07 -15.93
N THR A 25 -3.85 -10.84 -15.41
CA THR A 25 -2.82 -9.79 -15.52
C THR A 25 -2.22 -9.34 -14.21
N VAL A 26 -2.88 -9.63 -13.10
CA VAL A 26 -2.43 -9.21 -11.78
C VAL A 26 -2.22 -10.43 -10.90
N SER A 27 -1.06 -10.44 -10.27
CA SER A 27 -0.70 -11.43 -9.25
C SER A 27 0.07 -10.76 -8.11
N VAL A 28 0.22 -11.45 -6.99
CA VAL A 28 0.87 -10.94 -5.79
C VAL A 28 1.88 -11.94 -5.24
N ILE A 29 2.98 -11.41 -4.74
CA ILE A 29 3.96 -12.13 -3.91
C ILE A 29 3.97 -11.41 -2.56
N LEU A 30 3.56 -12.11 -1.51
CA LEU A 30 3.58 -11.58 -0.15
C LEU A 30 5.01 -11.60 0.38
N ALA A 31 5.50 -10.46 0.87
CA ALA A 31 6.70 -10.42 1.70
C ALA A 31 6.37 -10.97 3.10
N GLU A 32 7.22 -11.82 3.64
CA GLU A 32 6.97 -12.49 4.94
C GLU A 32 7.48 -11.62 6.10
N ASN A 33 6.94 -10.40 6.20
CA ASN A 33 7.26 -9.38 7.20
C ASN A 33 6.05 -8.99 8.07
N PRO A 34 5.35 -9.92 8.74
CA PRO A 34 4.15 -9.59 9.51
C PRO A 34 4.46 -8.69 10.71
N SER A 35 3.58 -7.72 10.95
CA SER A 35 3.66 -6.81 12.10
C SER A 35 2.31 -6.11 12.33
N PRO A 36 2.12 -5.39 13.45
CA PRO A 36 0.95 -4.54 13.63
C PRO A 36 0.71 -3.51 12.52
N MET A 37 1.77 -3.09 11.81
CA MET A 37 1.67 -2.12 10.71
C MET A 37 1.47 -2.79 9.34
N THR A 38 2.09 -3.94 9.13
CA THR A 38 2.16 -4.62 7.82
C THR A 38 1.20 -5.80 7.70
N LEU A 39 0.40 -6.09 8.72
CA LEU A 39 -0.55 -7.20 8.74
C LEU A 39 0.15 -8.56 8.54
N GLU A 40 -0.24 -9.35 7.55
CA GLU A 40 0.47 -10.58 7.15
C GLU A 40 1.84 -10.30 6.51
N GLY A 41 2.04 -9.09 5.99
CA GLY A 41 3.21 -8.65 5.25
C GLY A 41 2.87 -7.68 4.11
N THR A 42 3.89 -7.19 3.42
CA THR A 42 3.74 -6.30 2.26
C THR A 42 3.34 -7.10 1.02
N ASN A 43 2.26 -6.70 0.37
CA ASN A 43 1.83 -7.21 -0.92
C ASN A 43 2.66 -6.57 -2.03
N THR A 44 3.59 -7.32 -2.61
CA THR A 44 4.26 -6.91 -3.84
C THR A 44 3.47 -7.39 -5.03
N TRP A 45 2.92 -6.45 -5.79
CA TRP A 45 2.07 -6.76 -6.93
C TRP A 45 2.87 -6.89 -8.22
N ILE A 46 2.48 -7.83 -9.07
CA ILE A 46 3.07 -8.09 -10.37
C ILE A 46 2.01 -7.92 -11.44
N LEU A 47 2.24 -6.99 -12.35
CA LEU A 47 1.38 -6.71 -13.50
C LEU A 47 2.04 -7.17 -14.79
N GLN A 48 1.28 -7.85 -15.63
CA GLN A 48 1.74 -8.31 -16.94
C GLN A 48 0.53 -8.60 -17.84
N ALA A 49 0.49 -8.11 -19.07
CA ALA A 49 -0.56 -8.46 -20.02
C ALA A 49 -0.53 -9.97 -20.37
N PRO A 50 -1.68 -10.60 -20.69
CA PRO A 50 -1.71 -12.02 -21.03
C PRO A 50 -1.17 -12.30 -22.45
N GLY A 51 -0.62 -13.50 -22.66
CA GLY A 51 -0.30 -14.06 -23.98
C GLY A 51 1.07 -13.68 -24.59
N ASP A 52 1.34 -14.19 -25.81
CA ASP A 52 2.51 -13.89 -26.66
C ASP A 52 2.48 -12.45 -27.22
N SER A 53 2.00 -11.48 -26.42
CA SER A 53 2.02 -10.06 -26.74
C SER A 53 3.44 -9.45 -26.68
N GLY A 54 4.46 -10.27 -26.97
CA GLY A 54 5.68 -9.95 -27.75
C GLY A 54 6.55 -8.74 -27.39
N ALA A 55 6.27 -7.97 -26.34
CA ALA A 55 6.94 -6.69 -26.12
C ALA A 55 7.05 -6.22 -24.65
N GLY A 56 6.24 -6.73 -23.71
CA GLY A 56 6.23 -6.25 -22.31
C GLY A 56 6.81 -7.25 -21.31
N GLY A 57 7.70 -6.78 -20.44
CA GLY A 57 8.15 -7.48 -19.25
C GLY A 57 7.11 -7.45 -18.12
N ALA A 58 7.50 -7.85 -16.91
CA ALA A 58 6.66 -7.68 -15.72
C ALA A 58 6.87 -6.29 -15.10
N VAL A 59 5.79 -5.68 -14.61
CA VAL A 59 5.85 -4.49 -13.75
C VAL A 59 5.67 -4.91 -12.31
N VAL A 60 6.55 -4.47 -11.43
CA VAL A 60 6.45 -4.68 -9.97
C VAL A 60 5.91 -3.41 -9.34
N VAL A 61 4.87 -3.50 -8.50
CA VAL A 61 4.45 -2.40 -7.62
C VAL A 61 4.85 -2.77 -6.20
N ASP A 62 5.68 -1.90 -5.60
CA ASP A 62 6.33 -2.02 -4.30
C ASP A 62 7.20 -3.28 -4.15
N PRO A 63 8.53 -3.17 -4.30
CA PRO A 63 9.43 -4.33 -4.21
C PRO A 63 9.53 -4.94 -2.81
N GLY A 64 8.86 -4.35 -1.81
CA GLY A 64 8.78 -4.91 -0.47
C GLY A 64 10.01 -4.56 0.39
N PRO A 65 10.13 -5.15 1.60
CA PRO A 65 11.32 -5.06 2.43
C PRO A 65 12.48 -5.84 1.81
N ASP A 66 13.72 -5.45 2.14
CA ASP A 66 14.93 -6.15 1.71
C ASP A 66 15.12 -7.49 2.44
N LEU A 67 14.33 -8.48 2.05
CA LEU A 67 14.42 -9.86 2.52
C LEU A 67 14.93 -10.73 1.37
N ALA A 68 16.09 -11.37 1.54
CA ALA A 68 16.75 -12.13 0.48
C ALA A 68 15.81 -13.11 -0.24
N GLU A 69 15.02 -13.90 0.51
CA GLU A 69 14.06 -14.86 -0.06
C GLU A 69 12.90 -14.19 -0.81
N HIS A 70 12.48 -13.00 -0.38
CA HIS A 70 11.49 -12.21 -1.10
C HIS A 70 12.06 -11.68 -2.42
N VAL A 71 13.25 -11.07 -2.38
CA VAL A 71 13.94 -10.59 -3.58
C VAL A 71 14.23 -11.74 -4.57
N ASP A 72 14.62 -12.91 -4.09
CA ASP A 72 14.80 -14.11 -4.92
C ASP A 72 13.50 -14.50 -5.65
N ARG A 73 12.35 -14.45 -4.94
CA ARG A 73 11.04 -14.70 -5.57
C ARG A 73 10.70 -13.64 -6.62
N LEU A 74 10.96 -12.37 -6.35
CA LEU A 74 10.75 -11.30 -7.34
C LEU A 74 11.64 -11.48 -8.58
N VAL A 75 12.94 -11.76 -8.39
CA VAL A 75 13.86 -12.02 -9.50
C VAL A 75 13.43 -13.25 -10.31
N SER A 76 12.85 -14.27 -9.67
CA SER A 76 12.34 -15.46 -10.34
C SER A 76 11.11 -15.20 -11.23
N VAL A 77 10.42 -14.06 -11.08
CA VAL A 77 9.37 -13.63 -12.02
C VAL A 77 9.95 -13.49 -13.43
N GLY A 78 11.19 -13.01 -13.53
CA GLY A 78 11.90 -12.82 -14.79
C GLY A 78 11.37 -11.64 -15.61
N GLY A 79 12.24 -11.04 -16.42
CA GLY A 79 11.87 -9.98 -17.35
C GLY A 79 11.18 -8.78 -16.69
N ILE A 80 11.56 -8.40 -15.46
CA ILE A 80 11.03 -7.19 -14.84
C ILE A 80 11.49 -5.98 -15.66
N GLU A 81 10.55 -5.22 -16.19
CA GLU A 81 10.84 -4.06 -17.04
C GLU A 81 10.74 -2.73 -16.28
N LEU A 82 9.99 -2.69 -15.18
CA LEU A 82 9.75 -1.48 -14.41
C LEU A 82 9.34 -1.85 -12.98
N VAL A 83 9.87 -1.10 -12.01
CA VAL A 83 9.41 -1.12 -10.62
C VAL A 83 8.76 0.22 -10.32
N LEU A 84 7.55 0.19 -9.79
CA LEU A 84 6.78 1.33 -9.33
C LEU A 84 6.69 1.29 -7.82
N VAL A 85 6.87 2.45 -7.18
CA VAL A 85 6.80 2.59 -5.73
C VAL A 85 5.63 3.50 -5.38
N THR A 86 4.79 3.04 -4.46
CA THR A 86 3.61 3.80 -3.99
C THR A 86 4.02 4.94 -3.08
N HIS A 87 4.92 4.72 -2.13
CA HIS A 87 5.39 5.74 -1.19
C HIS A 87 6.69 5.33 -0.48
N ARG A 88 7.27 6.26 0.29
CA ARG A 88 8.61 6.15 0.89
C ARG A 88 8.82 5.10 1.99
N HIS A 89 7.77 4.53 2.59
CA HIS A 89 7.98 3.68 3.77
C HIS A 89 8.79 2.43 3.43
N ARG A 90 9.60 1.99 4.41
CA ARG A 90 10.72 1.07 4.18
C ARG A 90 10.28 -0.32 3.78
N ASP A 91 9.11 -0.76 4.21
CA ASP A 91 8.55 -2.03 3.82
C ASP A 91 8.01 -2.03 2.38
N HIS A 92 7.88 -0.87 1.73
CA HIS A 92 7.63 -0.75 0.29
C HIS A 92 8.92 -0.50 -0.50
N THR A 93 9.85 0.28 0.06
CA THR A 93 11.08 0.74 -0.63
C THR A 93 12.33 -0.10 -0.35
N GLY A 94 12.29 -0.98 0.65
CA GLY A 94 13.47 -1.62 1.20
C GLY A 94 14.27 -2.40 0.16
N ALA A 95 13.60 -3.14 -0.72
CA ALA A 95 14.22 -3.99 -1.73
C ALA A 95 14.55 -3.26 -3.05
N ILE A 96 14.38 -1.93 -3.15
CA ILE A 96 14.68 -1.16 -4.36
C ILE A 96 16.08 -1.46 -4.90
N ASP A 97 17.10 -1.33 -4.05
CA ASP A 97 18.50 -1.48 -4.47
C ASP A 97 18.83 -2.94 -4.84
N SER A 98 18.41 -3.88 -3.99
CA SER A 98 18.63 -5.32 -4.21
C SER A 98 17.95 -5.82 -5.49
N LEU A 99 16.71 -5.39 -5.75
CA LEU A 99 15.98 -5.79 -6.95
C LEU A 99 16.55 -5.12 -8.21
N HIS A 100 16.85 -3.82 -8.15
CA HIS A 100 17.45 -3.09 -9.27
C HIS A 100 18.82 -3.66 -9.65
N GLN A 101 19.70 -3.91 -8.68
CA GLN A 101 21.03 -4.49 -8.96
C GLN A 101 20.96 -5.86 -9.64
N ARG A 102 19.93 -6.66 -9.34
CA ARG A 102 19.78 -8.03 -9.86
C ARG A 102 19.02 -8.13 -11.18
N THR A 103 18.19 -7.14 -11.50
CA THR A 103 17.33 -7.17 -12.69
C THR A 103 17.70 -6.12 -13.72
N GLY A 104 18.36 -5.03 -13.31
CA GLY A 104 18.58 -3.83 -14.14
C GLY A 104 17.30 -3.03 -14.41
N ALA A 105 16.16 -3.41 -13.81
CA ALA A 105 14.90 -2.73 -14.05
C ALA A 105 14.94 -1.30 -13.48
N PRO A 106 14.52 -0.27 -14.24
CA PRO A 106 14.35 1.07 -13.70
C PRO A 106 13.32 1.07 -12.57
N VAL A 107 13.53 1.96 -11.60
CA VAL A 107 12.64 2.15 -10.45
C VAL A 107 12.11 3.57 -10.49
N ARG A 108 10.79 3.72 -10.40
CA ARG A 108 10.12 5.03 -10.37
C ARG A 108 9.26 5.18 -9.13
N ALA A 109 9.40 6.33 -8.49
CA ALA A 109 8.70 6.74 -7.27
C ALA A 109 8.36 8.22 -7.36
N ALA A 110 7.52 8.76 -6.47
CA ALA A 110 7.30 10.21 -6.38
C ALA A 110 8.57 10.96 -5.94
N LEU A 111 9.37 10.37 -5.05
CA LEU A 111 10.62 10.95 -4.55
C LEU A 111 11.82 10.46 -5.35
N ALA A 112 12.67 11.40 -5.79
CA ALA A 112 13.85 11.10 -6.61
C ALA A 112 14.86 10.16 -5.91
N GLU A 113 14.94 10.19 -4.58
CA GLU A 113 15.84 9.31 -3.81
C GLU A 113 15.48 7.81 -3.92
N HIS A 114 14.22 7.50 -4.26
CA HIS A 114 13.73 6.14 -4.47
C HIS A 114 13.74 5.74 -5.96
N CYS A 115 14.18 6.62 -6.86
CA CYS A 115 14.28 6.32 -8.28
C CYS A 115 15.63 5.70 -8.64
N ARG A 116 15.65 4.81 -9.63
CA ARG A 116 16.87 4.21 -10.21
C ARG A 116 16.73 4.18 -11.72
N ASP A 117 17.69 4.78 -12.43
CA ASP A 117 17.74 4.84 -13.89
C ASP A 117 16.44 5.35 -14.57
N ALA A 118 15.66 6.18 -13.86
CA ALA A 118 14.44 6.77 -14.36
C ALA A 118 14.07 8.04 -13.56
N GLU A 119 13.23 8.88 -14.17
CA GLU A 119 12.74 10.11 -13.55
C GLU A 119 11.61 9.84 -12.54
N PRO A 120 11.40 10.74 -11.56
CA PRO A 120 10.27 10.65 -10.63
C PRO A 120 8.91 10.56 -11.33
N LEU A 121 7.94 9.95 -10.64
CA LEU A 121 6.55 9.88 -11.07
C LEU A 121 5.82 11.18 -10.78
N THR A 122 4.94 11.58 -11.69
CA THR A 122 4.05 12.72 -11.48
C THR A 122 2.59 12.26 -11.48
N GLY A 123 1.75 12.84 -10.61
CA GLY A 123 0.31 12.58 -10.61
C GLY A 123 -0.33 12.92 -11.96
N GLY A 124 -1.16 12.00 -12.47
CA GLY A 124 -1.81 12.12 -13.79
C GLY A 124 -0.98 11.59 -14.96
N GLU A 125 0.27 11.16 -14.72
CA GLU A 125 1.09 10.51 -15.74
C GLU A 125 0.48 9.19 -16.21
N ILE A 126 0.66 8.87 -17.49
CA ILE A 126 0.25 7.59 -18.09
C ILE A 126 1.50 6.86 -18.54
N LEU A 127 1.71 5.67 -17.99
CA LEU A 127 2.81 4.78 -18.33
C LEU A 127 2.33 3.68 -19.26
N HIS A 128 3.19 3.27 -20.19
CA HIS A 128 2.99 2.09 -21.02
C HIS A 128 4.04 1.06 -20.64
N ALA A 129 3.62 0.08 -19.85
CA ALA A 129 4.51 -0.87 -19.18
C ALA A 129 3.79 -2.21 -18.97
N GLY A 130 4.49 -3.31 -19.16
CA GLY A 130 4.01 -4.68 -19.01
C GLY A 130 2.92 -5.05 -20.00
N GLY A 131 2.92 -4.40 -21.17
CA GLY A 131 1.82 -4.48 -22.14
C GLY A 131 0.52 -3.81 -21.68
N LEU A 132 0.57 -3.01 -20.62
CA LEU A 132 -0.57 -2.36 -19.99
C LEU A 132 -0.40 -0.83 -20.03
N GLN A 133 -1.53 -0.12 -19.92
CA GLN A 133 -1.56 1.30 -19.63
C GLN A 133 -1.77 1.48 -18.13
N VAL A 134 -0.80 2.10 -17.45
CA VAL A 134 -0.84 2.35 -16.01
C VAL A 134 -0.98 3.85 -15.78
N GLN A 135 -2.11 4.28 -15.24
CA GLN A 135 -2.32 5.67 -14.83
C GLN A 135 -1.80 5.87 -13.41
N VAL A 136 -0.99 6.91 -13.21
CA VAL A 136 -0.50 7.35 -11.92
C VAL A 136 -1.49 8.32 -11.30
N MET A 137 -1.97 8.03 -10.10
CA MET A 137 -2.85 8.91 -9.33
C MET A 137 -2.13 9.34 -8.07
N HIS A 138 -1.91 10.64 -7.88
CA HIS A 138 -1.37 11.16 -6.62
C HIS A 138 -2.45 11.08 -5.53
N THR A 139 -2.15 10.40 -4.43
CA THR A 139 -3.09 10.03 -3.36
C THR A 139 -2.52 10.39 -1.98
N PRO A 140 -2.16 11.67 -1.73
CA PRO A 140 -1.56 12.08 -0.48
C PRO A 140 -2.51 11.86 0.70
N GLY A 141 -1.93 11.74 1.89
CA GLY A 141 -2.66 11.69 3.15
C GLY A 141 -2.03 10.73 4.14
N HIS A 142 -1.79 9.48 3.73
CA HIS A 142 -0.97 8.55 4.51
C HIS A 142 0.46 9.11 4.62
N THR A 143 1.03 9.41 3.45
CA THR A 143 2.20 10.27 3.27
C THR A 143 1.93 11.28 2.16
N SER A 144 2.71 12.36 2.08
CA SER A 144 2.58 13.37 1.01
C SER A 144 3.00 12.82 -0.36
N ASP A 145 3.88 11.83 -0.40
CA ASP A 145 4.41 11.20 -1.61
C ASP A 145 3.59 9.98 -2.09
N SER A 146 2.50 9.66 -1.41
CA SER A 146 1.63 8.52 -1.72
C SER A 146 1.05 8.59 -3.14
N LEU A 147 1.20 7.49 -3.88
CA LEU A 147 0.64 7.25 -5.20
C LEU A 147 -0.23 5.99 -5.20
N SER A 148 -1.29 6.03 -6.00
CA SER A 148 -2.02 4.85 -6.43
C SER A 148 -1.85 4.64 -7.93
N PHE A 149 -1.85 3.38 -8.37
CA PHE A 149 -1.75 3.03 -9.78
C PHE A 149 -3.07 2.45 -10.26
N VAL A 150 -3.55 2.89 -11.42
CA VAL A 150 -4.84 2.48 -11.97
C VAL A 150 -4.61 1.80 -13.31
N VAL A 151 -5.12 0.57 -13.44
CA VAL A 151 -5.06 -0.22 -14.68
C VAL A 151 -6.46 -0.71 -15.02
N THR A 152 -7.00 -0.21 -16.12
CA THR A 152 -8.28 -0.68 -16.65
C THR A 152 -8.05 -1.61 -17.83
N GLN A 153 -8.69 -2.77 -17.78
CA GLN A 153 -8.71 -3.73 -18.87
C GLN A 153 -10.12 -3.96 -19.34
N ILE A 154 -10.25 -4.43 -20.57
CA ILE A 154 -11.52 -4.84 -21.16
C ILE A 154 -11.44 -6.36 -21.33
N SER A 155 -12.33 -7.11 -20.68
CA SER A 155 -12.44 -8.56 -20.86
C SER A 155 -12.97 -8.90 -22.26
N GLU A 156 -12.87 -10.17 -22.65
CA GLU A 156 -13.30 -10.63 -23.99
C GLU A 156 -14.78 -10.33 -24.30
N ASP A 157 -15.64 -10.30 -23.27
CA ASP A 157 -17.06 -9.97 -23.38
C ASP A 157 -17.33 -8.45 -23.43
N GLY A 158 -16.29 -7.62 -23.42
CA GLY A 158 -16.38 -6.16 -23.47
C GLY A 158 -16.57 -5.48 -22.11
N THR A 159 -16.55 -6.23 -21.00
CA THR A 159 -16.73 -5.66 -19.66
C THR A 159 -15.43 -5.02 -19.15
N PRO A 160 -15.46 -3.76 -18.67
CA PRO A 160 -14.29 -3.14 -18.06
C PRO A 160 -14.04 -3.68 -16.65
N LEU A 161 -12.79 -4.05 -16.36
CA LEU A 161 -12.29 -4.38 -15.02
C LEU A 161 -11.13 -3.45 -14.69
N THR A 162 -11.25 -2.70 -13.60
CA THR A 162 -10.21 -1.78 -13.12
C THR A 162 -9.54 -2.32 -11.87
N HIS A 163 -8.22 -2.26 -11.85
CA HIS A 163 -7.39 -2.57 -10.69
C HIS A 163 -6.80 -1.26 -10.18
N VAL A 164 -6.95 -0.99 -8.87
CA VAL A 164 -6.37 0.17 -8.21
C VAL A 164 -5.39 -0.31 -7.15
N PHE A 165 -4.10 -0.10 -7.37
CA PHE A 165 -3.05 -0.39 -6.39
C PHE A 165 -3.02 0.75 -5.38
N THR A 166 -3.56 0.52 -4.19
CA THR A 166 -3.84 1.59 -3.22
C THR A 166 -2.67 1.88 -2.28
N GLY A 167 -1.61 1.06 -2.31
CA GLY A 167 -0.53 1.13 -1.32
C GLY A 167 -1.12 1.16 0.09
N ASP A 168 -0.67 2.12 0.89
CA ASP A 168 -1.14 2.32 2.27
C ASP A 168 -2.22 3.40 2.41
N THR A 169 -2.74 3.92 1.30
CA THR A 169 -3.91 4.81 1.32
C THR A 169 -5.17 4.06 1.76
N VAL A 170 -5.41 2.87 1.24
CA VAL A 170 -6.55 2.01 1.64
C VAL A 170 -6.02 0.59 1.81
N LEU A 171 -6.12 0.06 3.03
CA LEU A 171 -5.66 -1.29 3.37
C LEU A 171 -6.77 -2.33 3.15
N GLY A 172 -6.38 -3.60 3.03
CA GLY A 172 -7.32 -4.71 2.90
C GLY A 172 -8.18 -4.97 4.15
N ARG A 173 -7.77 -4.43 5.30
CA ARG A 173 -8.57 -4.38 6.52
C ARG A 173 -8.08 -3.29 7.47
N GLY A 174 -8.96 -2.85 8.36
CA GLY A 174 -8.64 -1.84 9.36
C GLY A 174 -8.41 -0.47 8.73
N THR A 175 -7.64 0.37 9.42
CA THR A 175 -7.33 1.75 8.99
C THR A 175 -5.84 1.90 8.79
N THR A 176 -5.45 2.78 7.86
CA THR A 176 -4.05 3.22 7.76
C THR A 176 -3.68 4.20 8.88
N MET A 177 -2.39 4.46 9.06
CA MET A 177 -1.93 5.61 9.84
C MET A 177 -1.85 6.88 8.97
N ILE A 178 -1.79 8.05 9.60
CA ILE A 178 -1.44 9.31 8.93
C ILE A 178 -0.07 9.74 9.46
N ASP A 179 0.93 9.85 8.59
CA ASP A 179 2.34 10.10 8.96
C ASP A 179 2.64 11.58 9.18
N HIS A 180 1.94 12.19 10.15
CA HIS A 180 2.13 13.60 10.50
C HIS A 180 3.60 13.89 10.92
N PRO A 181 4.16 15.06 10.53
CA PRO A 181 3.53 16.19 9.83
C PRO A 181 3.51 16.10 8.30
N ASP A 182 4.00 15.00 7.74
CA ASP A 182 4.06 14.85 6.29
C ASP A 182 2.71 14.44 5.68
N GLY A 183 2.09 13.40 6.24
CA GLY A 183 0.72 13.02 5.93
C GLY A 183 -0.28 13.90 6.68
N THR A 184 -1.35 14.33 6.01
CA THR A 184 -2.41 15.15 6.63
C THR A 184 -3.79 14.48 6.52
N LEU A 185 -4.65 14.75 7.49
CA LEU A 185 -6.04 14.27 7.44
C LEU A 185 -6.85 14.92 6.31
N ALA A 186 -6.58 16.19 6.01
CA ALA A 186 -7.26 16.90 4.93
C ALA A 186 -6.99 16.24 3.57
N ASP A 187 -5.73 15.98 3.26
CA ASP A 187 -5.33 15.29 2.03
C ASP A 187 -5.89 13.87 1.99
N TYR A 188 -5.83 13.16 3.12
CA TYR A 188 -6.35 11.80 3.22
C TYR A 188 -7.85 11.73 2.89
N LEU A 189 -8.68 12.59 3.50
CA LEU A 189 -10.12 12.63 3.24
C LEU A 189 -10.44 13.01 1.78
N ALA A 190 -9.70 13.97 1.21
CA ALA A 190 -9.84 14.35 -0.19
C ALA A 190 -9.45 13.20 -1.14
N THR A 191 -8.39 12.46 -0.81
CA THR A 191 -7.95 11.27 -1.52
C THR A 191 -8.99 10.16 -1.47
N LEU A 192 -9.56 9.86 -0.30
CA LEU A 192 -10.63 8.86 -0.18
C LEU A 192 -11.84 9.21 -1.04
N GLY A 193 -12.25 10.49 -1.08
CA GLY A 193 -13.38 10.92 -1.93
C GLY A 193 -13.10 10.75 -3.42
N ARG A 194 -11.86 10.95 -3.88
CA ARG A 194 -11.49 10.71 -5.29
C ARG A 194 -11.45 9.22 -5.63
N LEU A 195 -10.94 8.38 -4.74
CA LEU A 195 -10.93 6.92 -4.93
C LEU A 195 -12.34 6.33 -4.90
N GLU A 196 -13.19 6.80 -4.00
CA GLU A 196 -14.61 6.46 -3.96
C GLU A 196 -15.30 6.83 -5.27
N ALA A 197 -15.11 8.06 -5.76
CA ALA A 197 -15.69 8.52 -7.01
C ALA A 197 -15.22 7.69 -8.22
N LEU A 198 -13.95 7.30 -8.27
CA LEU A 198 -13.40 6.39 -9.28
C LEU A 198 -14.08 5.02 -9.24
N ALA A 199 -14.33 4.48 -8.05
CA ALA A 199 -14.87 3.15 -7.82
C ALA A 199 -16.41 3.07 -7.83
N SER A 200 -17.12 4.20 -7.84
CA SER A 200 -18.59 4.24 -7.75
C SER A 200 -19.32 4.00 -9.08
N GLY A 201 -18.58 3.75 -10.17
CA GLY A 201 -19.15 3.49 -11.49
C GLY A 201 -19.76 2.09 -11.63
N PRO A 202 -20.39 1.78 -12.78
CA PRO A 202 -20.95 0.45 -13.06
C PRO A 202 -19.89 -0.59 -13.42
N ALA A 203 -18.65 -0.18 -13.67
CA ALA A 203 -17.52 -1.05 -13.95
C ALA A 203 -17.02 -1.69 -12.64
N GLU A 204 -16.55 -2.93 -12.71
CA GLU A 204 -15.92 -3.57 -11.54
C GLU A 204 -14.57 -2.90 -11.24
N VAL A 205 -14.36 -2.55 -9.97
CA VAL A 205 -13.11 -1.93 -9.48
C VAL A 205 -12.60 -2.70 -8.27
N LEU A 206 -11.44 -3.33 -8.42
CA LEU A 206 -10.75 -4.04 -7.34
C LEU A 206 -9.68 -3.13 -6.73
N GLY A 207 -9.72 -2.97 -5.40
CA GLY A 207 -8.63 -2.35 -4.64
C GLY A 207 -7.56 -3.39 -4.27
N LEU A 208 -6.31 -3.07 -4.55
CA LEU A 208 -5.14 -3.93 -4.37
C LEU A 208 -4.18 -3.25 -3.37
N PRO A 209 -4.35 -3.52 -2.07
CA PRO A 209 -3.66 -2.78 -1.03
C PRO A 209 -2.20 -3.20 -0.86
N GLY A 210 -1.41 -2.32 -0.25
CA GLY A 210 -0.07 -2.61 0.26
C GLY A 210 -0.08 -3.72 1.32
N HIS A 211 -1.15 -3.81 2.11
CA HIS A 211 -1.33 -4.83 3.14
C HIS A 211 -2.76 -5.39 3.17
N GLY A 212 -2.87 -6.69 3.46
CA GLY A 212 -4.16 -7.36 3.64
C GLY A 212 -4.79 -7.85 2.33
N GLU A 213 -6.09 -8.13 2.39
CA GLU A 213 -6.83 -8.79 1.30
C GLU A 213 -7.22 -7.83 0.17
N VAL A 214 -7.53 -8.40 -1.00
CA VAL A 214 -8.10 -7.65 -2.13
C VAL A 214 -9.46 -7.08 -1.74
N LEU A 215 -9.66 -5.79 -2.01
CA LEU A 215 -10.92 -5.09 -1.78
C LEU A 215 -11.83 -5.28 -3.01
N ARG A 216 -12.91 -6.03 -2.85
CA ARG A 216 -13.93 -6.22 -3.90
C ARG A 216 -14.88 -5.03 -4.04
N ASP A 217 -14.98 -4.22 -2.99
CA ASP A 217 -15.77 -2.99 -2.95
C ASP A 217 -14.88 -1.85 -2.45
N LEU A 218 -14.09 -1.28 -3.36
CA LEU A 218 -13.20 -0.17 -3.04
C LEU A 218 -13.99 1.10 -2.66
N ALA A 219 -15.13 1.35 -3.31
CA ALA A 219 -15.98 2.51 -3.01
C ALA A 219 -16.53 2.43 -1.57
N GLY A 220 -17.14 1.31 -1.20
CA GLY A 220 -17.64 1.08 0.14
C GLY A 220 -16.54 1.13 1.20
N SER A 221 -15.34 0.62 0.87
CA SER A 221 -14.17 0.71 1.77
C SER A 221 -13.73 2.17 2.00
N CYS A 222 -13.71 3.00 0.96
CA CYS A 222 -13.39 4.43 1.08
C CYS A 222 -14.44 5.17 1.92
N ALA A 223 -15.73 4.94 1.66
CA ALA A 223 -16.83 5.56 2.40
C ALA A 223 -16.78 5.19 3.89
N ALA A 224 -16.56 3.91 4.22
CA ALA A 224 -16.42 3.45 5.59
C ALA A 224 -15.22 4.09 6.31
N LEU A 225 -14.09 4.26 5.61
CA LEU A 225 -12.92 4.95 6.16
C LEU A 225 -13.17 6.43 6.41
N GLN A 226 -13.90 7.12 5.52
CA GLN A 226 -14.29 8.51 5.73
C GLN A 226 -15.18 8.65 6.97
N GLU A 227 -16.22 7.82 7.09
CA GLU A 227 -17.11 7.81 8.26
C GLU A 227 -16.32 7.56 9.55
N HIS A 228 -15.42 6.56 9.54
CA HIS A 228 -14.55 6.26 10.67
C HIS A 228 -13.68 7.47 11.07
N ARG A 229 -13.08 8.16 10.10
CA ARG A 229 -12.24 9.34 10.36
C ARG A 229 -13.03 10.50 10.92
N VAL A 230 -14.25 10.75 10.42
CA VAL A 230 -15.12 11.81 10.95
C VAL A 230 -15.53 11.49 12.39
N ALA A 231 -15.95 10.25 12.67
CA ALA A 231 -16.29 9.84 14.03
C ALA A 231 -15.09 9.96 14.98
N ARG A 232 -13.89 9.53 14.54
CA ARG A 232 -12.67 9.66 15.33
C ARG A 232 -12.30 11.12 15.59
N LEU A 233 -12.49 12.00 14.61
CA LEU A 233 -12.26 13.44 14.76
C LEU A 233 -13.16 14.07 15.84
N GLU A 234 -14.40 13.61 15.96
CA GLU A 234 -15.32 14.02 17.02
C GLU A 234 -14.88 13.51 18.40
N GLU A 235 -14.42 12.26 18.49
CA GLU A 235 -13.85 11.69 19.73
C GLU A 235 -12.62 12.48 20.18
N VAL A 236 -11.70 12.81 19.25
CA VAL A 236 -10.50 13.61 19.52
C VAL A 236 -10.89 15.00 20.04
N ARG A 237 -11.83 15.66 19.38
CA ARG A 237 -12.32 16.98 19.80
C ARG A 237 -12.88 16.94 21.23
N ALA A 238 -13.77 15.99 21.51
CA ALA A 238 -14.39 15.87 22.82
C ALA A 238 -13.39 15.53 23.94
N ALA A 239 -12.36 14.74 23.63
CA ALA A 239 -11.30 14.42 24.57
C ALA A 239 -10.34 15.62 24.78
N ALA A 240 -10.01 16.36 23.71
CA ALA A 240 -9.18 17.56 23.79
C ALA A 240 -9.86 18.68 24.60
N ASP A 241 -11.18 18.83 24.50
CA ASP A 241 -11.96 19.77 25.32
C ASP A 241 -11.83 19.48 26.84
N GLN A 242 -11.57 18.23 27.22
CA GLN A 242 -11.47 17.79 28.61
C GLN A 242 -10.02 17.72 29.13
N LEU A 243 -9.09 17.28 28.27
CA LEU A 243 -7.72 16.94 28.65
C LEU A 243 -6.67 17.92 28.10
N GLY A 244 -7.06 18.80 27.18
CA GLY A 244 -6.15 19.62 26.37
C GLY A 244 -5.62 18.88 25.13
N PRO A 245 -4.92 19.59 24.23
CA PRO A 245 -4.44 19.07 22.94
C PRO A 245 -3.12 18.28 23.06
N ASP A 246 -3.00 17.41 24.07
CA ASP A 246 -1.82 16.55 24.25
C ASP A 246 -2.03 15.22 23.52
N ALA A 247 -1.32 15.01 22.41
CA ALA A 247 -1.52 13.84 21.56
C ALA A 247 -1.24 12.51 22.27
N GLU A 248 -0.33 12.46 23.24
CA GLU A 248 -0.01 11.26 24.01
C GLU A 248 -1.16 10.90 24.95
N LEU A 249 -1.66 11.88 25.72
CA LEU A 249 -2.80 11.68 26.63
C LEU A 249 -4.08 11.32 25.87
N LEU A 250 -4.31 11.96 24.72
CA LEU A 250 -5.44 11.67 23.86
C LEU A 250 -5.33 10.27 23.24
N THR A 251 -4.13 9.85 22.84
CA THR A 251 -3.88 8.49 22.37
C THR A 251 -4.22 7.46 23.44
N ASP A 252 -3.74 7.64 24.67
CA ASP A 252 -4.03 6.72 25.78
C ASP A 252 -5.53 6.63 26.08
N ARG A 253 -6.26 7.75 25.92
CA ARG A 253 -7.72 7.81 26.14
C ARG A 253 -8.54 7.14 25.05
N ILE A 254 -8.10 7.28 23.80
CA ILE A 254 -8.85 6.95 22.57
C ILE A 254 -8.45 5.57 22.02
N TYR A 255 -7.23 5.13 22.30
CA TYR A 255 -6.66 3.86 21.90
C TYR A 255 -6.00 3.13 23.10
N PRO A 256 -6.76 2.80 24.17
CA PRO A 256 -6.19 2.25 25.40
C PRO A 256 -5.46 0.90 25.20
N ASP A 257 -5.84 0.16 24.16
CA ASP A 257 -5.32 -1.18 23.86
C ASP A 257 -4.41 -1.19 22.61
N VAL A 258 -3.85 -0.04 22.20
CA VAL A 258 -2.94 0.01 21.05
C VAL A 258 -1.68 -0.82 21.32
N PRO A 259 -1.28 -1.74 20.42
CA PRO A 259 -0.02 -2.46 20.57
C PRO A 259 1.18 -1.51 20.60
N GLU A 260 2.20 -1.83 21.40
CA GLU A 260 3.41 -1.01 21.55
C GLU A 260 4.06 -0.67 20.18
N GLY A 261 4.12 -1.64 19.26
CA GLY A 261 4.66 -1.44 17.91
C GLY A 261 3.85 -0.49 17.02
N ALA A 262 2.61 -0.20 17.37
CA ALA A 262 1.72 0.72 16.64
C ALA A 262 1.48 2.04 17.40
N ARG A 263 1.97 2.17 18.65
CA ARG A 263 1.67 3.34 19.50
C ARG A 263 2.12 4.65 18.86
N ARG A 264 3.33 4.69 18.29
CA ARG A 264 3.83 5.88 17.60
C ARG A 264 2.96 6.29 16.40
N ALA A 265 2.44 5.32 15.64
CA ALA A 265 1.56 5.56 14.51
C ALA A 265 0.19 6.10 14.96
N ALA A 266 -0.32 5.62 16.09
CA ALA A 266 -1.54 6.14 16.71
C ALA A 266 -1.37 7.59 17.16
N VAL A 267 -0.26 7.92 17.85
CA VAL A 267 0.06 9.30 18.26
C VAL A 267 0.10 10.24 17.06
N ARG A 268 0.82 9.88 15.99
CA ARG A 268 0.86 10.69 14.75
C ARG A 268 -0.51 10.90 14.12
N SER A 269 -1.37 9.89 14.17
CA SER A 269 -2.74 10.00 13.67
C SER A 269 -3.61 10.91 14.54
N ILE A 270 -3.34 11.03 15.85
CA ILE A 270 -3.97 12.02 16.73
C ILE A 270 -3.42 13.42 16.44
N GLU A 271 -2.11 13.58 16.26
CA GLU A 271 -1.50 14.87 15.89
C GLU A 271 -2.10 15.44 14.60
N ALA A 272 -2.24 14.60 13.56
CA ALA A 272 -2.91 14.98 12.30
C ALA A 272 -4.35 15.47 12.51
N GLN A 273 -5.08 14.89 13.46
CA GLN A 273 -6.46 15.28 13.77
C GLN A 273 -6.52 16.58 14.55
N LEU A 274 -5.60 16.79 15.49
CA LEU A 274 -5.48 18.05 16.23
C LEU A 274 -5.19 19.21 15.28
N GLU A 275 -4.22 19.04 14.37
CA GLU A 275 -3.90 20.04 13.34
C GLU A 275 -5.11 20.34 12.44
N TYR A 276 -5.83 19.31 12.02
CA TYR A 276 -7.03 19.48 11.20
C TYR A 276 -8.14 20.26 11.93
N LEU A 277 -8.35 20.00 13.23
CA LEU A 277 -9.31 20.74 14.05
C LEU A 277 -8.92 22.21 14.20
N ASP A 278 -7.64 22.49 14.41
CA ASP A 278 -7.13 23.86 14.60
C ASP A 278 -7.31 24.69 13.31
N THR A 279 -6.89 24.14 12.17
CA THR A 279 -7.06 24.77 10.85
C THR A 279 -8.54 25.02 10.51
N ALA A 280 -9.43 24.09 10.88
CA ALA A 280 -10.86 24.26 10.66
C ALA A 280 -11.48 25.36 11.54
N LEU A 281 -10.91 25.63 12.72
CA LEU A 281 -11.32 26.73 13.58
C LEU A 281 -10.84 28.08 13.03
N GLU A 282 -9.59 28.17 12.58
CA GLU A 282 -9.04 29.39 11.96
C GLU A 282 -9.84 29.83 10.73
N ASN A 283 -10.28 28.89 9.90
CA ASN A 283 -11.10 29.19 8.72
C ASN A 283 -12.54 29.63 9.05
N ARG A 284 -12.97 29.54 10.31
CA ARG A 284 -14.29 29.96 10.78
C ARG A 284 -14.30 31.31 11.51
N THR A 285 -13.12 31.87 11.80
CA THR A 285 -12.91 33.18 12.45
C THR A 285 -12.54 34.26 11.44
#